data_AF-A0A3R8UBC5-F1
#
_entry.id   AF-A0A3R8UBC5-F1
#
_cell.length_a   1.000
_cell.length_b   1.000
_cell.length_c   1.000
_cell.angle_alpha   90.00
_cell.angle_beta   90.00
_cell.angle_gamma   90.00
#
_symmetry.space_group_name_H-M   'P 1'
#
loop_
_entity.id
_entity.type
_entity.pdbx_description
1 polymer ?
#
loop_
_entity_poly.entity_id
_entity_poly.type
_entity_poly.pdbx_seq_one_letter_code
_entity_poly.pdbx_strand_id
1 'polypeptide(L)' 'MDKTPDSEVIDRLGGTAAVARLCKVRSPSVSEWRTNGIPPARRQFLELLRPDVFGDTPKKKGVRRAA' A
#
# COMPACT_ATOMS: atom_id res chain seq x y z
N MET A 1 -15.88 -0.56 8.27
CA MET A 1 -15.05 -0.22 7.09
C MET A 1 -13.87 -1.17 7.11
N ASP A 2 -14.05 -2.34 6.51
CA ASP A 2 -13.03 -3.38 6.48
C ASP A 2 -11.86 -2.88 5.65
N LYS A 3 -10.71 -2.69 6.31
CA LYS A 3 -9.50 -2.16 5.67
C LYS A 3 -9.01 -3.19 4.67
N THR A 4 -9.21 -2.96 3.38
CA THR A 4 -8.65 -3.80 2.31
C THR A 4 -7.15 -3.99 2.56
N PRO A 5 -6.59 -5.21 2.47
CA PRO A 5 -5.18 -5.48 2.78
C PRO A 5 -4.21 -4.57 2.01
N ASP A 6 -4.62 -4.16 0.81
CA ASP A 6 -3.83 -3.29 -0.05
C ASP A 6 -3.68 -1.85 0.48
N SER A 7 -4.58 -1.37 1.34
CA SER A 7 -4.41 -0.06 1.99
C SER A 7 -3.17 -0.04 2.89
N GLU A 8 -2.93 -1.11 3.65
CA GLU A 8 -1.74 -1.23 4.51
C GLU A 8 -0.46 -1.35 3.67
N VAL A 9 -0.51 -2.08 2.55
CA VAL A 9 0.59 -2.15 1.57
C VAL A 9 0.89 -0.77 0.99
N ILE A 10 -0.12 -0.03 0.54
CA ILE A 10 0.05 1.32 -0.04
C ILE A 10 0.65 2.27 1.01
N ASP A 11 0.20 2.20 2.27
CA ASP A 11 0.77 3.02 3.34
C ASP A 11 2.25 2.68 3.59
N ARG A 12 2.61 1.39 3.62
CA ARG A 12 4.00 0.93 3.75
C ARG A 12 4.90 1.33 2.57
N LEU A 13 4.33 1.47 1.38
CA LEU A 13 5.01 1.99 0.19
C LEU A 13 5.18 3.53 0.21
N GLY A 14 4.73 4.22 1.26
CA GLY A 14 4.82 5.67 1.41
C GLY A 14 3.53 6.42 1.04
N GLY A 15 2.41 5.71 0.92
CA GLY A 15 1.08 6.26 0.67
C GLY A 15 0.77 6.57 -0.80
N THR A 16 -0.45 7.06 -1.04
CA THR A 16 -1.01 7.31 -2.39
C THR A 16 -0.09 8.08 -3.32
N ALA A 17 0.49 9.19 -2.84
CA ALA A 17 1.30 10.06 -3.69
C ALA A 17 2.63 9.39 -4.09
N ALA A 18 3.25 8.64 -3.18
CA ALA A 18 4.49 7.92 -3.48
C ALA A 18 4.22 6.80 -4.50
N VAL A 19 3.20 5.99 -4.26
CA VAL A 19 2.82 4.89 -5.18
C VAL A 19 2.39 5.44 -6.55
N ALA A 20 1.68 6.56 -6.60
CA ALA A 20 1.29 7.20 -7.87
C ALA A 20 2.52 7.60 -8.70
N ARG A 21 3.56 8.15 -8.06
CA ARG A 21 4.84 8.48 -8.72
C ARG A 21 5.57 7.23 -9.19
N LEU A 22 5.65 6.18 -8.37
CA LEU A 22 6.30 4.91 -8.72
C LEU A 22 5.64 4.27 -9.95
N CYS A 23 4.31 4.22 -9.98
CA CYS A 23 3.55 3.60 -11.05
C CYS A 23 3.28 4.53 -12.24
N LYS A 24 3.69 5.81 -12.17
CA LYS A 24 3.41 6.86 -13.16
C LYS A 24 1.91 6.98 -13.49
N VAL A 25 1.07 6.99 -12.46
CA VAL A 25 -0.39 7.18 -12.58
C VAL A 25 -0.85 8.38 -11.76
N ARG A 26 -2.11 8.78 -11.90
CA ARG A 26 -2.70 9.85 -11.10
C ARG A 26 -3.02 9.34 -9.68
N SER A 27 -2.92 10.21 -8.67
CA SER A 27 -3.25 9.87 -7.28
C SER A 27 -4.68 9.34 -7.06
N PRO A 28 -5.72 9.80 -7.79
CA PRO A 28 -7.05 9.20 -7.72
C PRO A 28 -7.07 7.71 -8.06
N SER A 29 -6.28 7.26 -9.05
CA SER A 29 -6.18 5.83 -9.40
C SER A 29 -5.70 5.00 -8.20
N VAL A 30 -4.68 5.47 -7.49
CA VAL A 30 -4.18 4.76 -6.29
C VAL A 30 -5.18 4.83 -5.14
N SER A 31 -5.94 5.93 -5.03
CA SER A 31 -7.01 6.04 -4.03
C SER A 31 -8.11 5.02 -4.29
N GLU A 32 -8.45 4.78 -5.55
CA GLU A 32 -9.39 3.73 -5.96
C GLU A 32 -8.86 2.33 -5.64
N TRP A 33 -7.56 2.07 -5.82
CA TRP A 33 -6.94 0.77 -5.47
C TRP A 33 -7.06 0.43 -3.99
N ARG A 34 -7.15 1.42 -3.10
CA ARG A 34 -7.37 1.18 -1.67
C ARG A 34 -8.73 0.54 -1.39
N THR A 35 -9.71 0.76 -2.27
CA THR A 35 -11.05 0.20 -2.17
C THR A 35 -11.19 -1.05 -3.04
N ASN A 36 -10.71 -0.98 -4.29
CA ASN A 36 -10.93 -2.01 -5.31
C ASN A 36 -9.78 -3.02 -5.42
N GLY A 37 -8.67 -2.78 -4.73
CA GLY A 37 -7.45 -3.57 -4.81
C GLY A 37 -6.44 -3.03 -5.83
N ILE A 38 -5.16 -3.37 -5.63
CA ILE A 38 -4.07 -3.03 -6.56
C ILE A 38 -4.21 -3.93 -7.80
N PRO A 39 -4.24 -3.36 -9.02
CA PRO A 39 -4.29 -4.16 -10.26
C PRO A 39 -3.13 -5.15 -10.34
N PRO A 40 -3.34 -6.40 -10.81
CA PRO A 40 -2.32 -7.45 -10.78
C PRO A 40 -0.96 -7.05 -11.40
N ALA A 41 -0.98 -6.37 -12.55
CA ALA A 41 0.25 -5.89 -13.20
C ALA A 41 1.01 -4.85 -12.35
N ARG A 42 0.29 -4.00 -11.61
CA ARG A 42 0.89 -3.03 -10.68
C ARG A 42 1.41 -3.71 -9.43
N ARG A 43 0.71 -4.74 -8.96
CA ARG A 43 1.16 -5.57 -7.84
C ARG A 43 2.48 -6.27 -8.15
N GLN A 44 2.58 -6.97 -9.28
CA GLN A 44 3.82 -7.63 -9.72
C GLN A 44 5.01 -6.66 -9.78
N PHE A 45 4.79 -5.46 -10.34
CA PHE A 45 5.82 -4.42 -10.38
C PHE A 45 6.25 -3.96 -8.97
N LEU A 46 5.29 -3.73 -8.07
CA LEU A 46 5.58 -3.27 -6.70
C LEU A 46 6.24 -4.36 -5.86
N GLU A 47 5.88 -5.63 -6.04
CA GLU A 47 6.50 -6.79 -5.39
C GLU A 47 7.97 -6.94 -5.79
N LEU A 48 8.31 -6.72 -7.07
CA LEU A 48 9.69 -6.71 -7.54
C LEU A 48 10.48 -5.52 -6.99
N LEU A 49 9.86 -4.34 -6.91
CA LEU A 49 10.51 -3.11 -6.47
C LEU A 49 10.73 -3.07 -4.95
N ARG A 50 9.78 -3.59 -4.16
CA ARG A 50 9.76 -3.53 -2.69
C ARG A 50 9.29 -4.86 -2.08
N PRO A 51 10.02 -5.96 -2.26
CA PRO A 51 9.64 -7.26 -1.71
C PRO A 51 9.50 -7.24 -0.18
N ASP A 52 10.24 -6.38 0.50
CA ASP A 52 10.20 -6.17 1.96
C ASP A 52 8.82 -5.67 2.46
N VAL A 53 8.03 -5.04 1.60
CA VAL A 53 6.68 -4.56 1.95
C VAL A 53 5.63 -5.66 1.84
N PHE A 54 5.86 -6.63 0.96
CA PHE A 54 4.92 -7.73 0.69
C PHE A 54 5.24 -9.01 1.48
N GLY A 55 6.45 -9.12 2.04
CA GLY A 55 6.82 -10.23 2.93
C GLY A 55 6.13 -10.16 4.30
N ASP A 56 6.01 -11.33 4.94
CA ASP A 56 5.48 -11.48 6.31
C ASP A 56 6.33 -10.70 7.29
N THR A 57 5.88 -9.50 7.63
CA THR A 57 6.43 -8.75 8.75
C THR A 57 5.39 -8.78 9.85
N PRO A 58 5.70 -9.37 11.03
CA PRO A 58 4.74 -9.45 12.12
C PRO A 58 4.31 -8.04 12.49
N LYS A 59 3.00 -7.81 12.38
CA LYS A 59 2.31 -6.54 12.58
C LYS A 59 2.74 -5.92 13.92
N LYS A 60 3.53 -4.82 13.91
CA LYS A 60 3.81 -4.07 15.13
C LYS A 60 2.51 -3.42 15.60
N LYS A 61 1.87 -4.04 16.60
CA LYS A 61 0.72 -3.51 17.34
C LYS A 61 1.10 -2.10 17.82
N GLY A 62 0.37 -1.10 17.33
CA GLY A 62 0.66 0.31 17.60
C GLY A 62 0.75 0.58 19.10
N VAL A 63 1.85 1.23 19.50
CA VAL A 63 1.95 1.86 20.83
C VAL A 63 0.87 2.93 20.89
N ARG A 64 -0.16 2.68 21.69
CA ARG A 64 -1.15 3.70 22.07
C ARG A 64 -0.39 4.79 22.81
N ARG A 65 -0.30 5.99 22.24
CA ARG A 65 0.10 7.18 23.00
C ARG A 65 -1.08 7.55 23.90
N ALA A 66 -0.87 7.47 25.21
CA ALA A 66 -1.79 7.99 26.21
C ALA A 66 -1.60 9.52 26.30
N ALA A 67 -2.71 10.24 26.34
CA ALA A 67 -2.82 11.63 26.79
C ALA A 67 -3.73 11.62 28.02
#